data_AF-A0A816B117-F1
#
_entry.id   AF-A0A816B117-F1
#
_cell.length_a   1.000
_cell.length_b   1.000
_cell.length_c   1.000
_cell.angle_alpha   90.00
_cell.angle_beta   90.00
_cell.angle_gamma   90.00
#
_symmetry.space_group_name_H-M   'P 1'
#
loop_
_entity.id
_entity.type
_entity.pdbx_description
1 polymer ?
#
loop_
_entity_poly.entity_id
_entity_poly.type
_entity_poly.pdbx_seq_one_letter_code
_entity_poly.pdbx_strand_id
1 'polypeptide(L)'
;MMKRRLSNDTSQETKILKLDQTTAKNDERLELFKKWLDENNVIYQNVDICQSSFGYSLRSKIEIASHTHVIQIPKHVLMYADCHFQQETSILFRDVENLIYDQIDKETFYLTLFLLEERLKGNESFWYPYLNLLPKHFTTPLFFTDEQLDNYLELTSPYHMARTMKESMKDVYELIPAAKFNLHDFLWAYTVISSRAFKLKL
;
A
#
# COMPACT_ATOMS: atom_id res chain seq x y z
N MET A 1 -37.92 32.31 -7.46
CA MET A 1 -37.48 32.48 -6.07
C MET A 1 -38.00 31.28 -5.27
N MET A 2 -37.18 30.23 -5.14
CA MET A 2 -37.61 28.94 -4.58
C MET A 2 -36.59 28.51 -3.52
N LYS A 3 -36.90 28.74 -2.24
CA LYS A 3 -36.08 28.32 -1.10
C LYS A 3 -36.29 26.82 -0.89
N ARG A 4 -35.34 25.99 -1.32
CA ARG A 4 -35.31 24.57 -0.99
C ARG A 4 -34.74 24.44 0.44
N ARG A 5 -35.60 24.02 1.38
CA ARG A 5 -35.22 23.66 2.75
C ARG A 5 -34.24 22.50 2.71
N LEU A 6 -33.03 22.69 3.24
CA LEU A 6 -32.15 21.61 3.67
C LEU A 6 -32.61 21.21 5.08
N SER A 7 -33.43 20.17 5.17
CA SER A 7 -33.72 19.50 6.44
C SER A 7 -32.55 18.56 6.74
N ASN A 8 -31.91 18.80 7.88
CA ASN A 8 -30.83 18.03 8.47
C ASN A 8 -31.10 16.52 8.45
N ASP A 9 -30.26 15.76 7.74
CA ASP A 9 -30.21 14.29 7.81
C ASP A 9 -29.22 13.88 8.93
N THR A 10 -29.57 14.25 10.15
CA THR A 10 -28.86 13.85 11.38
C THR A 10 -28.92 12.33 11.61
N SER A 11 -29.80 11.64 10.88
CA SER A 11 -30.00 10.19 10.97
C SER A 11 -28.90 9.41 10.24
N GLN A 12 -28.35 9.94 9.14
CA GLN A 12 -27.21 9.33 8.45
C GLN A 12 -25.89 9.55 9.18
N GLU A 13 -25.64 10.76 9.70
CA GLU A 13 -24.44 11.04 10.53
C GLU A 13 -24.41 10.18 11.79
N THR A 14 -25.55 10.00 12.45
CA THR A 14 -25.66 9.12 13.62
C THR A 14 -25.45 7.64 13.27
N LYS A 15 -25.73 7.23 12.03
CA LYS A 15 -25.51 5.86 11.55
C LYS A 15 -24.03 5.61 11.19
N ILE A 16 -23.35 6.63 10.66
CA ILE A 16 -21.90 6.63 10.41
C ILE A 16 -21.14 6.60 11.73
N LEU A 17 -21.54 7.42 12.72
CA LEU A 17 -20.95 7.44 14.07
C LEU A 17 -21.19 6.15 14.86
N LYS A 18 -22.30 5.43 14.63
CA LYS A 18 -22.62 4.18 15.32
C LYS A 18 -21.91 2.95 14.73
N LEU A 19 -21.43 3.00 13.49
CA LEU A 19 -20.65 1.90 12.92
C LEU A 19 -19.23 1.82 13.54
N ASP A 20 -18.73 2.96 14.03
CA ASP A 20 -17.38 3.14 14.58
C ASP A 20 -17.19 2.55 16.00
N GLN A 21 -18.26 2.05 16.62
CA GLN A 21 -18.22 1.50 17.99
C GLN A 21 -18.38 -0.04 18.05
N THR A 22 -18.37 -0.71 16.90
CA THR A 22 -18.55 -2.17 16.86
C THR A 22 -17.20 -2.88 16.82
N THR A 23 -16.78 -3.33 18.00
CA THR A 23 -15.71 -4.32 18.27
C THR A 23 -14.29 -3.94 17.87
N ALA A 24 -13.59 -3.23 18.76
CA ALA A 24 -12.14 -3.34 18.88
C ALA A 24 -11.80 -4.77 19.33
N LYS A 25 -11.81 -5.70 18.39
CA LYS A 25 -11.11 -6.98 18.55
C LYS A 25 -9.64 -6.60 18.71
N ASN A 26 -9.01 -7.06 19.80
CA ASN A 26 -7.59 -6.80 20.07
C ASN A 26 -6.78 -7.31 18.87
N ASP A 27 -6.33 -6.40 17.99
CA ASP A 27 -5.61 -6.78 16.79
C ASP A 27 -4.14 -6.88 17.14
N GLU A 28 -3.70 -8.10 17.43
CA GLU A 28 -2.31 -8.42 17.80
C GLU A 28 -1.30 -7.88 16.78
N ARG A 29 -1.68 -7.75 15.50
CA ARG A 29 -0.81 -7.19 14.46
C ARG A 29 -0.59 -5.69 14.66
N LEU A 30 -1.64 -4.98 15.07
CA LEU A 30 -1.56 -3.55 15.37
C LEU A 30 -0.71 -3.29 16.61
N GLU A 31 -0.89 -4.11 17.65
CA GLU A 31 -0.07 -4.02 18.86
C GLU A 31 1.41 -4.33 18.57
N LEU A 32 1.67 -5.36 17.76
CA LEU A 32 3.03 -5.66 17.28
C LEU A 32 3.65 -4.48 16.51
N PHE A 33 2.87 -3.84 15.64
CA PHE A 33 3.33 -2.66 14.90
C PHE A 33 3.63 -1.47 15.80
N LYS A 34 2.73 -1.13 16.73
CA LYS A 34 2.96 -0.03 17.69
C LYS A 34 4.21 -0.27 18.52
N LYS A 35 4.40 -1.49 19.03
CA LYS A 35 5.62 -1.88 19.74
C LYS A 35 6.88 -1.67 18.87
N TRP A 36 6.85 -2.09 17.61
CA TRP A 36 7.98 -1.91 16.70
C TRP A 36 8.27 -0.42 16.41
N LEU A 37 7.23 0.43 16.31
CA LEU A 37 7.40 1.88 16.18
C LEU A 37 8.11 2.48 17.40
N ASP A 38 7.68 2.09 18.61
CA ASP A 38 8.25 2.57 19.87
C ASP A 38 9.72 2.13 20.03
N GLU A 39 10.04 0.87 19.74
CA GLU A 39 11.40 0.32 19.77
C GLU A 39 12.34 1.03 18.78
N ASN A 40 11.79 1.54 17.68
CA ASN A 40 12.53 2.25 16.65
C ASN A 40 12.52 3.78 16.80
N ASN A 41 12.06 4.30 17.93
CA ASN A 41 12.02 5.75 18.25
C ASN A 41 11.18 6.56 17.24
N VAL A 42 10.10 5.99 16.71
CA VAL A 42 9.12 6.74 15.93
C VAL A 42 8.29 7.61 16.88
N ILE A 43 8.19 8.90 16.56
CA ILE A 43 7.38 9.84 17.35
C ILE A 43 6.03 9.97 16.66
N TYR A 44 4.94 9.77 17.40
CA TYR A 44 3.57 9.96 16.90
C TYR A 44 2.69 10.54 18.03
N GLN A 45 2.90 11.83 18.32
CA GLN A 45 2.27 12.52 19.46
C GLN A 45 0.84 12.90 19.13
N ASN A 46 -0.05 12.82 20.12
CA ASN A 46 -1.44 13.28 20.00
C ASN A 46 -2.27 12.59 18.91
N VAL A 47 -1.77 11.50 18.35
CA VAL A 47 -2.46 10.62 17.40
C VAL A 47 -2.45 9.19 17.90
N ASP A 48 -3.35 8.40 17.35
CA ASP A 48 -3.37 6.95 17.47
C ASP A 48 -3.54 6.32 16.09
N ILE A 49 -3.18 5.06 15.98
CA ILE A 49 -3.52 4.22 14.83
C ILE A 49 -4.75 3.41 15.21
N CYS A 50 -5.81 3.53 14.42
CA CYS A 50 -7.06 2.80 14.60
C CYS A 50 -7.57 2.23 13.28
N GLN A 51 -8.46 1.25 13.36
CA GLN A 51 -9.18 0.76 12.20
C GLN A 51 -10.34 1.72 11.86
N SER A 52 -10.55 1.99 10.58
CA SER A 52 -11.65 2.78 10.03
C SER A 52 -12.31 2.03 8.87
N SER A 53 -13.32 2.63 8.25
CA SER A 53 -13.94 2.13 7.00
C SER A 53 -12.96 2.01 5.84
N PHE A 54 -11.79 2.67 5.92
CA PHE A 54 -10.74 2.66 4.88
C PHE A 54 -9.53 1.81 5.27
N GLY A 55 -9.64 0.98 6.31
CA GLY A 55 -8.53 0.20 6.87
C GLY A 55 -7.84 0.93 8.03
N TYR A 56 -6.57 0.65 8.30
CA TYR A 56 -5.86 1.38 9.36
C TYR A 56 -5.66 2.83 8.97
N SER A 57 -5.89 3.71 9.94
CA SER A 57 -5.85 5.16 9.75
C SER A 57 -5.29 5.83 11.00
N LEU A 58 -4.80 7.06 10.83
CA LEU A 58 -4.39 7.90 11.94
C LEU A 58 -5.61 8.69 12.45
N ARG A 59 -5.80 8.69 13.76
CA ARG A 59 -6.86 9.45 14.43
C ARG A 59 -6.24 10.36 15.47
N SER A 60 -6.61 11.63 15.44
CA SER A 60 -6.19 12.58 16.47
C SER A 60 -6.87 12.27 17.81
N LYS A 61 -6.10 12.36 18.91
CA LYS A 61 -6.60 12.24 20.28
C LYS A 61 -7.12 13.57 20.82
N ILE A 62 -6.64 14.67 20.24
CA ILE A 62 -6.98 16.05 20.59
C ILE A 62 -7.14 16.88 19.31
N GLU A 63 -7.58 18.12 19.45
CA GLU A 63 -7.47 19.11 18.40
C GLU A 63 -5.99 19.45 18.15
N ILE A 64 -5.58 19.45 16.88
CA ILE A 64 -4.20 19.69 16.48
C ILE A 64 -4.15 21.02 15.73
N ALA A 65 -3.42 21.99 16.28
CA ALA A 65 -3.21 23.28 15.64
C ALA A 65 -2.43 23.12 14.33
N SER A 66 -2.70 24.01 13.37
CA SER A 66 -1.96 24.05 12.11
C SER A 66 -0.45 24.21 12.36
N HIS A 67 0.39 23.56 11.54
CA HIS A 67 1.86 23.53 11.66
C HIS A 67 2.42 22.80 12.89
N THR A 68 1.59 22.06 13.65
CA THR A 68 2.09 21.17 14.70
C THR A 68 2.80 19.97 14.09
N HIS A 69 3.98 19.63 14.61
CA HIS A 69 4.68 18.43 14.25
C HIS A 69 4.10 17.22 15.00
N VAL A 70 3.42 16.34 14.28
CA VAL A 70 2.67 15.22 14.86
C VAL A 70 3.44 13.91 14.79
N ILE A 71 4.17 13.69 13.69
CA ILE A 71 4.84 12.42 13.39
C ILE A 71 6.28 12.66 12.94
N GLN A 72 7.21 11.89 13.52
CA GLN A 72 8.60 11.80 13.09
C GLN A 72 8.98 10.34 12.86
N ILE A 73 9.50 10.03 11.67
CA ILE A 73 9.92 8.67 11.32
C ILE A 73 11.43 8.68 11.06
N PRO A 74 12.24 7.98 11.89
CA PRO A 74 13.66 7.81 11.61
C PRO A 74 13.90 7.09 10.28
N LYS A 75 14.97 7.48 9.57
CA LYS A 75 15.23 6.99 8.21
C LYS A 75 15.35 5.46 8.13
N HIS A 76 15.92 4.80 9.14
CA HIS A 76 16.10 3.35 9.15
C HIS A 76 14.80 2.55 9.23
N VAL A 77 13.71 3.19 9.66
CA VAL A 77 12.36 2.59 9.71
C VAL A 77 11.73 2.54 8.32
N LEU A 78 12.13 3.46 7.44
CA LEU A 78 11.65 3.50 6.06
C LEU A 78 12.17 2.27 5.29
N MET A 79 11.30 1.71 4.47
CA MET A 79 11.67 0.63 3.57
C MET A 79 12.17 1.22 2.26
N TYR A 80 13.42 0.98 1.92
CA TYR A 80 14.03 1.37 0.64
C TYR A 80 15.02 0.28 0.20
N ALA A 81 15.06 0.01 -1.11
CA ALA A 81 16.06 -0.86 -1.70
C ALA A 81 17.43 -0.18 -1.57
N ASP A 82 18.35 -0.74 -0.80
CA ASP A 82 19.69 -0.18 -0.64
C ASP A 82 20.57 -0.36 -1.88
N CYS A 83 21.75 0.26 -1.91
CA CYS A 83 22.63 0.21 -3.07
C CYS A 83 23.13 -1.21 -3.38
N HIS A 84 23.26 -2.08 -2.38
CA HIS A 84 23.72 -3.44 -2.58
C HIS A 84 22.65 -4.28 -3.29
N PHE A 85 21.42 -4.22 -2.77
CA PHE A 85 20.26 -4.88 -3.37
C PHE A 85 20.03 -4.41 -4.81
N GLN A 86 20.10 -3.09 -5.05
CA GLN A 86 19.92 -2.53 -6.38
C GLN A 86 21.01 -3.00 -7.36
N GLN A 87 22.26 -3.11 -6.91
CA GLN A 87 23.36 -3.61 -7.75
C GLN A 87 23.19 -5.09 -8.10
N GLU A 88 22.88 -5.93 -7.10
CA GLU A 88 22.64 -7.36 -7.33
C GLU A 88 21.47 -7.58 -8.28
N THR A 89 20.35 -6.88 -8.05
CA THR A 89 19.20 -6.88 -8.95
C THR A 89 19.58 -6.41 -10.35
N SER A 90 20.32 -5.31 -10.48
CA SER A 90 20.77 -4.82 -11.80
C SER A 90 21.63 -5.82 -12.56
N ILE A 91 22.46 -6.61 -11.87
CA ILE A 91 23.28 -7.65 -12.50
C ILE A 91 22.37 -8.80 -12.97
N LEU A 92 21.43 -9.22 -12.13
CA LEU A 92 20.51 -10.33 -12.42
C LEU A 92 19.62 -10.05 -13.65
N PHE A 93 19.19 -8.80 -13.82
CA PHE A 93 18.24 -8.41 -14.87
C PHE A 93 18.86 -7.73 -16.08
N ARG A 94 20.20 -7.66 -16.16
CA ARG A 94 20.92 -6.89 -17.19
C ARG A 94 20.46 -7.19 -18.62
N ASP A 95 20.27 -8.46 -18.96
CA ASP A 95 19.96 -8.88 -20.33
C ASP A 95 18.52 -8.57 -20.75
N VAL A 96 17.63 -8.30 -19.78
CA VAL A 96 16.20 -8.04 -19.98
C VAL A 96 15.77 -6.67 -19.46
N GLU A 97 16.72 -5.83 -19.02
CA GLU A 97 16.41 -4.59 -18.31
C GLU A 97 15.59 -3.61 -19.15
N ASN A 98 15.87 -3.51 -20.45
CA ASN A 98 15.12 -2.65 -21.37
C ASN A 98 13.66 -3.11 -21.49
N LEU A 99 13.44 -4.43 -21.61
CA LEU A 99 12.10 -5.01 -21.70
C LEU A 99 11.27 -4.75 -20.44
N ILE A 100 11.93 -4.78 -19.28
CA ILE A 100 11.30 -4.47 -17.99
C ILE A 100 11.01 -2.97 -17.90
N TYR A 101 11.99 -2.12 -18.21
CA TYR A 101 11.90 -0.67 -17.98
C TYR A 101 10.99 0.06 -18.97
N ASP A 102 10.66 -0.56 -20.10
CA ASP A 102 9.59 -0.10 -20.99
C ASP A 102 8.20 -0.22 -20.36
N GLN A 103 8.02 -1.09 -19.36
CA GLN A 103 6.73 -1.40 -18.73
C GLN A 103 6.60 -0.86 -17.30
N ILE A 104 7.69 -0.82 -16.54
CA ILE A 104 7.73 -0.39 -15.14
C ILE A 104 8.97 0.47 -14.88
N ASP A 105 8.82 1.55 -14.13
CA ASP A 105 9.97 2.37 -13.75
C ASP A 105 10.93 1.59 -12.86
N LYS A 106 12.23 1.78 -13.11
CA LYS A 106 13.33 1.08 -12.42
C LYS A 106 13.22 1.13 -10.89
N GLU A 107 12.86 2.28 -10.35
CA GLU A 107 12.70 2.48 -8.90
C GLU A 107 11.56 1.63 -8.32
N THR A 108 10.37 1.66 -8.96
CA THR A 108 9.23 0.82 -8.54
C THR A 108 9.53 -0.66 -8.73
N PHE A 109 10.21 -1.06 -9.80
CA PHE A 109 10.60 -2.46 -10.01
C PHE A 109 11.48 -2.97 -8.86
N TYR A 110 12.52 -2.22 -8.52
CA TYR A 110 13.43 -2.59 -7.42
C TYR A 110 12.72 -2.62 -6.07
N LEU A 111 11.88 -1.62 -5.76
CA LEU A 111 11.11 -1.62 -4.52
C LEU A 111 10.07 -2.75 -4.47
N THR A 112 9.50 -3.14 -5.60
CA THR A 112 8.55 -4.26 -5.70
C THR A 112 9.24 -5.58 -5.37
N LEU A 113 10.40 -5.84 -5.96
CA LEU A 113 11.19 -7.03 -5.66
C LEU A 113 11.67 -7.04 -4.20
N PHE A 114 12.18 -5.90 -3.72
CA PHE A 114 12.63 -5.78 -2.33
C PHE A 114 11.51 -6.06 -1.32
N LEU A 115 10.31 -5.50 -1.54
CA LEU A 115 9.14 -5.76 -0.70
C LEU A 115 8.74 -7.24 -0.73
N LEU A 116 8.83 -7.92 -1.88
CA LEU A 116 8.56 -9.35 -1.99
C LEU A 116 9.56 -10.19 -1.21
N GLU A 117 10.85 -9.89 -1.32
CA GLU A 117 11.89 -10.60 -0.56
C GLU A 117 11.71 -10.42 0.95
N GLU A 118 11.46 -9.20 1.41
CA GLU A 118 11.17 -8.94 2.82
C GLU A 118 9.89 -9.64 3.29
N ARG A 119 8.86 -9.71 2.44
CA ARG A 119 7.64 -10.47 2.75
C ARG A 119 7.91 -11.98 2.85
N LEU A 120 8.77 -12.53 2.01
CA LEU A 120 9.13 -13.95 2.03
C LEU A 120 9.94 -14.34 3.27
N LYS A 121 10.71 -13.41 3.86
CA LYS A 121 11.41 -13.62 5.14
C LYS A 121 10.45 -13.77 6.33
N GLY A 122 9.19 -13.36 6.19
CA GLY A 122 8.20 -13.46 7.26
C GLY A 122 8.68 -12.75 8.52
N ASN A 123 8.58 -13.40 9.68
CA ASN A 123 8.95 -12.82 10.99
C ASN A 123 10.44 -12.44 11.11
N GLU A 124 11.31 -12.93 10.22
CA GLU A 124 12.73 -12.59 10.21
C GLU A 124 12.99 -11.22 9.55
N SER A 125 12.01 -10.67 8.81
CA SER A 125 12.12 -9.33 8.25
C SER A 125 12.04 -8.27 9.34
N PHE A 126 12.96 -7.30 9.30
CA PHE A 126 12.89 -6.11 10.14
C PHE A 126 11.57 -5.34 9.95
N TRP A 127 11.01 -5.35 8.73
CA TRP A 127 9.76 -4.67 8.40
C TRP A 127 8.52 -5.56 8.57
N TYR A 128 8.65 -6.77 9.13
CA TYR A 128 7.51 -7.67 9.31
C TYR A 128 6.29 -7.02 10.00
N PRO A 129 6.45 -6.22 11.10
CA PRO A 129 5.31 -5.57 11.74
C PRO A 129 4.57 -4.60 10.80
N TYR A 130 5.28 -3.89 9.93
CA TYR A 130 4.69 -3.04 8.89
C TYR A 130 4.01 -3.86 7.79
N LEU A 131 4.71 -4.88 7.26
CA LEU A 131 4.21 -5.73 6.19
C LEU A 131 2.93 -6.48 6.60
N ASN A 132 2.83 -6.91 7.86
CA ASN A 132 1.69 -7.64 8.39
C ASN A 132 0.42 -6.77 8.55
N LEU A 133 0.57 -5.44 8.53
CA LEU A 133 -0.54 -4.48 8.52
C LEU A 133 -0.98 -4.04 7.12
N LEU A 134 -0.20 -4.35 6.07
CA LEU A 134 -0.58 -3.99 4.71
C LEU A 134 -1.90 -4.68 4.30
N PRO A 135 -2.69 -4.04 3.41
CA PRO A 135 -3.88 -4.67 2.86
C PRO A 135 -3.54 -6.01 2.20
N LYS A 136 -4.28 -7.07 2.51
CA LYS A 136 -4.08 -8.40 1.89
C LYS A 136 -4.64 -8.48 0.47
N HIS A 137 -5.63 -7.63 0.17
CA HIS A 137 -6.32 -7.57 -1.11
C HIS A 137 -6.51 -6.12 -1.50
N PHE A 138 -6.56 -5.89 -2.81
CA PHE A 138 -6.89 -4.60 -3.40
C PHE A 138 -8.14 -4.74 -4.26
N THR A 139 -8.92 -3.67 -4.33
CA THR A 139 -10.10 -3.57 -5.20
C THR A 139 -9.80 -2.76 -6.45
N THR A 140 -8.53 -2.64 -6.83
CA THR A 140 -8.13 -1.96 -8.05
C THR A 140 -8.43 -2.83 -9.26
N PRO A 141 -8.69 -2.25 -10.45
CA PRO A 141 -8.96 -3.02 -11.67
C PRO A 141 -7.88 -4.05 -12.04
N LEU A 142 -6.65 -3.89 -11.54
CA LEU A 142 -5.56 -4.84 -11.73
C LEU A 142 -5.87 -6.24 -11.17
N PHE A 143 -6.73 -6.34 -10.15
CA PHE A 143 -7.16 -7.59 -9.53
C PHE A 143 -8.54 -8.07 -9.99
N PHE A 144 -9.18 -7.35 -10.91
CA PHE A 144 -10.47 -7.78 -11.44
C PHE A 144 -10.30 -9.00 -12.33
N THR A 145 -11.27 -9.92 -12.26
CA THR A 145 -11.43 -10.96 -13.28
C THR A 145 -11.81 -10.33 -14.61
N ASP A 146 -11.63 -11.07 -15.71
CA ASP A 146 -11.99 -10.57 -17.03
C ASP A 146 -13.50 -10.26 -17.09
N GLU A 147 -14.33 -11.11 -16.50
CA GLU A 147 -15.77 -10.87 -16.32
C GLU A 147 -16.06 -9.58 -15.53
N GLN A 148 -15.30 -9.28 -14.47
CA GLN A 148 -15.48 -8.04 -13.70
C GLN A 148 -15.05 -6.81 -14.50
N LEU A 149 -13.98 -6.90 -15.29
CA LEU A 149 -13.56 -5.82 -16.17
C LEU A 149 -14.65 -5.54 -17.21
N ASP A 150 -15.18 -6.58 -17.86
CA ASP A 150 -16.25 -6.46 -18.84
C ASP A 150 -17.50 -5.86 -18.18
N ASN A 151 -17.99 -6.45 -17.09
CA ASN A 151 -19.24 -6.02 -16.46
C ASN A 151 -19.20 -4.60 -15.87
N TYR A 152 -18.05 -4.15 -15.34
CA TYR A 152 -17.97 -2.87 -14.63
C TYR A 152 -17.41 -1.72 -15.48
N LEU A 153 -16.58 -2.01 -16.48
CA LEU A 153 -15.79 -1.00 -17.15
C LEU A 153 -15.91 -1.04 -18.68
N GLU A 154 -16.69 -1.95 -19.29
CA GLU A 154 -16.79 -2.07 -20.75
C GLU A 154 -16.88 -0.73 -21.47
N LEU A 155 -16.16 -0.59 -22.58
CA LEU A 155 -16.17 0.59 -23.45
C LEU A 155 -15.70 1.90 -22.78
N THR A 156 -15.06 1.82 -21.61
CA THR A 156 -14.46 2.99 -20.94
C THR A 156 -12.94 3.00 -21.07
N SER A 157 -12.32 4.19 -20.98
CA SER A 157 -10.85 4.28 -20.96
C SER A 157 -10.20 3.45 -19.83
N PRO A 158 -10.73 3.42 -18.59
CA PRO A 158 -10.22 2.56 -17.53
C PRO A 158 -10.16 1.06 -17.86
N TYR A 159 -11.07 0.55 -18.70
CA TYR A 159 -11.04 -0.85 -19.13
C TYR A 159 -9.77 -1.18 -19.92
N HIS A 160 -9.49 -0.39 -20.96
CA HIS A 160 -8.31 -0.58 -21.78
C HIS A 160 -7.03 -0.39 -20.96
N MET A 161 -6.98 0.64 -20.10
CA MET A 161 -5.84 0.87 -19.22
C MET A 161 -5.60 -0.30 -18.27
N ALA A 162 -6.65 -0.86 -17.66
CA ALA A 162 -6.53 -1.98 -16.73
C ALA A 162 -6.02 -3.24 -17.44
N ARG A 163 -6.54 -3.54 -18.64
CA ARG A 163 -6.09 -4.70 -19.43
C ARG A 163 -4.63 -4.56 -19.86
N THR A 164 -4.26 -3.41 -20.45
CA THR A 164 -2.88 -3.15 -20.84
C THR A 164 -1.93 -3.24 -19.64
N MET A 165 -2.27 -2.62 -18.51
CA MET A 165 -1.44 -2.72 -17.30
C MET A 165 -1.30 -4.16 -16.81
N LYS A 166 -2.37 -4.96 -16.85
CA LYS A 166 -2.34 -6.37 -16.43
C LYS A 166 -1.46 -7.22 -17.35
N GLU A 167 -1.52 -6.99 -18.65
CA GLU A 167 -0.65 -7.62 -19.65
C GLU A 167 0.81 -7.19 -19.45
N SER A 168 1.09 -5.90 -19.38
CA SER A 168 2.43 -5.35 -19.11
C SER A 168 3.06 -5.93 -17.85
N MET A 169 2.32 -5.98 -16.73
CA MET A 169 2.85 -6.51 -15.47
C MET A 169 3.04 -8.03 -15.51
N LYS A 170 2.23 -8.75 -16.30
CA LYS A 170 2.44 -10.17 -16.55
C LYS A 170 3.73 -10.40 -17.35
N ASP A 171 3.96 -9.62 -18.40
CA ASP A 171 5.18 -9.71 -19.21
C ASP A 171 6.43 -9.43 -18.35
N VAL A 172 6.39 -8.40 -17.49
CA VAL A 172 7.47 -8.13 -16.54
C VAL A 172 7.70 -9.32 -15.60
N TYR A 173 6.63 -9.90 -15.05
CA TYR A 173 6.73 -11.04 -14.16
C TYR A 173 7.35 -12.28 -14.84
N GLU A 174 7.01 -12.53 -16.11
CA GLU A 174 7.57 -13.65 -16.89
C GLU A 174 9.08 -13.50 -17.16
N LEU A 175 9.61 -12.27 -17.09
CA LEU A 175 11.04 -12.00 -17.18
C LEU A 175 11.79 -12.23 -15.84
N ILE A 176 11.10 -12.53 -14.74
CA ILE A 176 11.71 -12.77 -13.43
C ILE A 176 12.19 -14.23 -13.32
N PRO A 177 13.52 -14.48 -13.32
CA PRO A 177 14.04 -15.84 -13.28
C PRO A 177 13.79 -16.49 -11.92
N ALA A 178 13.30 -17.74 -11.94
CA ALA A 178 13.13 -18.58 -10.76
C ALA A 178 12.37 -17.89 -9.59
N ALA A 179 11.30 -17.14 -9.91
CA ALA A 179 10.51 -16.41 -8.93
C ALA A 179 10.00 -17.34 -7.80
N LYS A 180 10.28 -16.96 -6.55
CA LYS A 180 9.79 -17.64 -5.34
C LYS A 180 8.36 -17.21 -4.95
N PHE A 181 7.75 -16.38 -5.77
CA PHE A 181 6.42 -15.80 -5.60
C PHE A 181 5.66 -15.93 -6.92
N ASN A 182 4.32 -15.91 -6.86
CA ASN A 182 3.49 -16.00 -8.06
C ASN A 182 3.14 -14.60 -8.61
N LEU A 183 2.49 -14.56 -9.79
CA LEU A 183 2.03 -13.31 -10.41
C LEU A 183 1.13 -12.48 -9.48
N HIS A 184 0.22 -13.12 -8.73
CA HIS A 184 -0.67 -12.40 -7.82
C HIS A 184 0.12 -11.69 -6.71
N ASP A 185 1.13 -12.34 -6.14
CA ASP A 185 2.02 -11.71 -5.14
C ASP A 185 2.82 -10.55 -5.75
N PHE A 186 3.31 -10.69 -6.98
CA PHE A 186 3.98 -9.60 -7.71
C PHE A 186 3.06 -8.40 -7.93
N LEU A 187 1.84 -8.62 -8.44
CA LEU A 187 0.85 -7.57 -8.62
C LEU A 187 0.46 -6.91 -7.30
N TRP A 188 0.37 -7.69 -6.23
CA TRP A 188 0.13 -7.18 -4.88
C TRP A 188 1.26 -6.24 -4.43
N ALA A 189 2.51 -6.66 -4.59
CA ALA A 189 3.67 -5.85 -4.21
C ALA A 189 3.75 -4.56 -5.03
N TYR A 190 3.58 -4.66 -6.35
CA TYR A 190 3.51 -3.50 -7.23
C TYR A 190 2.41 -2.51 -6.79
N THR A 191 1.24 -3.02 -6.41
CA THR A 191 0.11 -2.18 -5.97
C THR A 191 0.40 -1.52 -4.62
N VAL A 192 1.09 -2.21 -3.70
CA VAL A 192 1.57 -1.61 -2.45
C VAL A 192 2.52 -0.44 -2.76
N ILE A 193 3.50 -0.64 -3.64
CA ILE A 193 4.48 0.40 -3.97
C ILE A 193 3.81 1.58 -4.69
N SER A 194 3.06 1.32 -5.76
CA SER A 194 2.41 2.38 -6.56
C SER A 194 1.41 3.22 -5.77
N SER A 195 0.80 2.68 -4.71
CA SER A 195 -0.17 3.41 -3.87
C SER A 195 0.43 4.06 -2.61
N ARG A 196 1.67 3.72 -2.21
CA ARG A 196 2.25 4.14 -0.91
C ARG A 196 3.65 4.69 -0.96
N ALA A 197 4.41 4.41 -2.02
CA ALA A 197 5.75 4.92 -2.16
C ALA A 197 5.74 6.43 -2.41
N PHE A 198 6.75 7.11 -1.89
CA PHE A 198 6.95 8.53 -2.11
C PHE A 198 8.43 8.81 -2.30
N LYS A 199 8.75 9.87 -3.05
CA LYS A 199 10.13 10.29 -3.28
C LYS A 199 10.59 11.18 -2.13
N LEU A 200 11.69 10.81 -1.50
CA LEU A 200 12.38 11.67 -0.55
C LEU A 200 13.44 12.50 -1.28
N LYS A 201 13.46 13.80 -1.00
CA LYS A 201 14.62 14.64 -1.29
C LYS A 201 15.51 14.58 -0.06
N LEU A 202 16.56 13.75 -0.13
CA LEU A 202 17.60 13.66 0.90
C LEU A 202 18.83 14.45 0.46
#